data_AF-A0A7V9CRJ7-F1
#
_entry.id   AF-A0A7V9CRJ7-F1
#
_cell.length_a   1.000
_cell.length_b   1.000
_cell.length_c   1.000
_cell.angle_alpha   90.00
_cell.angle_beta   90.00
_cell.angle_gamma   90.00
#
_symmetry.space_group_name_H-M   'P 1'
#
loop_
_entity.id
_entity.type
_entity.pdbx_description
1 polymer ?
#
loop_
_entity_poly.entity_id
_entity_poly.type
_entity_poly.pdbx_seq_one_letter_code
_entity_poly.pdbx_strand_id
1 'polypeptide(L)'
;MTRRVVLAAALALAVLAALVPVGRWERGRHVREELRGLRELQALVGPLGSPSLSAYRVGVGFGFDCLLYRREGNRFALELCFDRQGRLIEAIDRRGRGDPRIASLREEPSASTIRVDRALVDRLLRRLGAPAP
;
A
#
# COMPACT_ATOMS: atom_id res chain seq x y z
N MET A 1 -48.28 14.28 -7.50
CA MET A 1 -47.17 13.69 -8.29
C MET A 1 -47.73 12.61 -9.20
N THR A 2 -47.33 12.54 -10.46
CA THR A 2 -47.83 11.51 -11.39
C THR A 2 -47.18 10.16 -11.09
N ARG A 3 -47.90 9.05 -11.33
CA ARG A 3 -47.42 7.67 -11.10
C ARG A 3 -46.06 7.38 -11.76
N ARG A 4 -45.77 8.07 -12.87
CA ARG A 4 -44.49 7.99 -13.60
C ARG A 4 -43.31 8.53 -12.80
N VAL A 5 -43.49 9.64 -12.08
CA VAL A 5 -42.42 10.24 -11.25
C VAL A 5 -42.08 9.32 -10.07
N VAL A 6 -43.10 8.72 -9.45
CA VAL A 6 -42.90 7.76 -8.34
C VAL A 6 -42.14 6.53 -8.81
N LEU A 7 -42.48 5.96 -9.97
CA LEU A 7 -41.77 4.82 -10.54
C LEU A 7 -40.31 5.13 -10.89
N ALA A 8 -40.04 6.30 -11.48
CA ALA A 8 -38.69 6.74 -11.79
C ALA A 8 -37.84 6.91 -10.52
N ALA A 9 -38.40 7.51 -9.47
CA ALA A 9 -37.72 7.68 -8.19
C ALA A 9 -37.43 6.32 -7.51
N ALA A 10 -38.41 5.41 -7.50
CA ALA A 10 -38.24 4.07 -6.94
C ALA A 10 -37.15 3.27 -7.69
N LEU A 11 -37.13 3.35 -9.03
CA LEU A 11 -36.09 2.71 -9.84
C LEU A 11 -34.71 3.29 -9.55
N ALA A 12 -34.58 4.62 -9.48
CA ALA A 12 -33.33 5.28 -9.14
C ALA A 12 -32.82 4.84 -7.75
N LEU A 13 -33.70 4.76 -6.76
CA LEU A 13 -33.36 4.27 -5.42
C LEU A 13 -32.92 2.81 -5.45
N ALA A 14 -33.61 1.95 -6.22
CA ALA A 14 -33.24 0.55 -6.36
C ALA A 14 -31.85 0.38 -7.01
N VAL A 15 -31.54 1.17 -8.03
CA VAL A 15 -30.22 1.19 -8.68
C VAL A 15 -29.14 1.64 -7.69
N LEU A 16 -29.36 2.74 -6.97
CA LEU A 16 -28.42 3.23 -5.96
C LEU A 16 -28.18 2.19 -4.85
N ALA A 17 -29.23 1.53 -4.38
CA ALA A 17 -29.12 0.47 -3.39
C ALA A 17 -28.31 -0.73 -3.92
N ALA A 18 -28.46 -1.09 -5.19
CA ALA A 18 -27.71 -2.17 -5.83
C ALA A 18 -26.22 -1.82 -6.04
N LEU A 19 -25.86 -0.55 -6.16
CA LEU A 19 -24.45 -0.13 -6.29
C LEU A 19 -23.65 -0.31 -4.99
N VAL A 20 -24.30 -0.26 -3.82
CA VAL A 20 -23.64 -0.45 -2.52
C VAL A 20 -22.94 -1.81 -2.38
N PRO A 21 -23.61 -2.97 -2.60
CA PRO A 21 -22.94 -4.27 -2.53
C PRO A 21 -21.88 -4.44 -3.62
N VAL A 22 -22.07 -3.86 -4.81
CA VAL A 22 -21.06 -3.87 -5.88
C VAL A 22 -19.79 -3.14 -5.43
N GLY A 23 -19.92 -1.91 -4.92
CA GLY A 23 -18.77 -1.16 -4.42
C GLY A 23 -18.06 -1.84 -3.25
N ARG A 24 -18.79 -2.52 -2.36
CA ARG A 24 -18.19 -3.33 -1.29
C ARG A 24 -17.40 -4.52 -1.84
N TRP A 25 -17.94 -5.19 -2.85
CA TRP A 25 -17.27 -6.32 -3.50
C TRP A 25 -15.99 -5.87 -4.23
N GLU A 26 -16.06 -4.77 -4.99
CA GLU A 26 -14.92 -4.19 -5.70
C GLU A 26 -13.83 -3.75 -4.72
N ARG A 27 -14.19 -3.07 -3.62
CA ARG A 27 -13.25 -2.72 -2.54
C ARG A 27 -12.54 -3.96 -2.01
N GLY A 28 -13.31 -5.00 -1.68
CA GLY A 28 -12.73 -6.25 -1.16
C GLY A 28 -11.81 -6.94 -2.17
N ARG A 29 -12.17 -6.93 -3.46
CA ARG A 29 -11.34 -7.47 -4.54
C ARG A 29 -10.04 -6.67 -4.67
N HIS A 30 -10.12 -5.35 -4.75
CA HIS A 30 -8.98 -4.46 -4.89
C HIS A 30 -8.00 -4.63 -3.72
N VAL A 31 -8.48 -4.63 -2.48
CA VAL A 31 -7.64 -4.88 -1.29
C VAL A 31 -6.91 -6.23 -1.38
N ARG A 32 -7.56 -7.29 -1.88
CA ARG A 32 -6.91 -8.60 -2.05
C ARG A 32 -5.82 -8.58 -3.11
N GLU A 33 -6.01 -7.83 -4.19
CA GLU A 33 -5.02 -7.66 -5.26
C GLU A 33 -3.81 -6.87 -4.76
N GLU A 34 -4.06 -5.76 -4.05
CA GLU A 34 -3.00 -4.94 -3.45
C GLU A 34 -2.21 -5.75 -2.41
N LEU A 35 -2.87 -6.50 -1.53
CA LEU A 35 -2.20 -7.40 -0.58
C LEU A 35 -1.36 -8.47 -1.27
N ARG A 36 -1.77 -8.97 -2.44
CA ARG A 36 -0.97 -9.91 -3.22
C ARG A 36 0.28 -9.23 -3.75
N GLY A 37 0.14 -8.05 -4.36
CA GLY A 37 1.26 -7.25 -4.86
C GLY A 37 2.25 -6.88 -3.76
N LEU A 38 1.77 -6.45 -2.59
CA LEU A 38 2.61 -6.15 -1.43
C LEU A 38 3.42 -7.37 -0.99
N ARG A 39 2.81 -8.56 -0.91
CA ARG A 39 3.53 -9.81 -0.55
C ARG A 39 4.57 -10.18 -1.59
N GLU A 40 4.23 -10.09 -2.88
CA GLU A 40 5.17 -10.38 -3.98
C GLU A 40 6.40 -9.46 -3.92
N LEU A 41 6.18 -8.14 -3.75
CA LEU A 41 7.25 -7.16 -3.69
C LEU A 41 8.08 -7.27 -2.40
N GLN A 42 7.45 -7.56 -1.27
CA GLN A 42 8.16 -7.85 -0.02
C GLN A 42 9.05 -9.09 -0.16
N ALA A 43 8.57 -10.15 -0.84
CA ALA A 43 9.35 -11.36 -1.06
C ALA A 43 10.60 -11.10 -1.92
N LEU A 44 10.53 -10.19 -2.89
CA LEU A 44 11.68 -9.77 -3.70
C LEU A 44 12.76 -9.05 -2.89
N VAL A 45 12.37 -8.34 -1.84
CA VAL A 45 13.31 -7.71 -0.90
C VAL A 45 13.98 -8.76 0.00
N GLY A 46 13.20 -9.73 0.49
CA GLY A 46 13.64 -10.69 1.49
C GLY A 46 13.66 -10.09 2.90
N PRO A 47 14.59 -10.51 3.78
CA PRO A 47 14.73 -9.92 5.10
C PRO A 47 14.95 -8.40 5.05
N LEU A 48 14.22 -7.63 5.85
CA LEU A 48 14.30 -6.15 5.84
C LEU A 48 15.72 -5.63 6.15
N GLY A 49 16.48 -6.37 6.95
CA GLY A 49 17.87 -6.02 7.31
C GLY A 49 18.91 -6.40 6.27
N SER A 50 18.52 -6.90 5.08
CA SER A 50 19.44 -7.44 4.09
C SER A 50 20.54 -6.45 3.67
N PRO A 51 21.71 -6.94 3.19
CA PRO A 51 22.80 -6.08 2.69
C PRO A 51 22.39 -5.15 1.54
N SER A 52 21.25 -5.43 0.92
CA SER A 52 20.72 -4.62 -0.16
C SER A 52 20.01 -3.34 0.31
N LEU A 53 19.70 -3.21 1.60
CA LEU A 53 19.15 -1.99 2.18
C LEU A 53 20.12 -0.82 1.92
N SER A 54 19.64 0.22 1.27
CA SER A 54 20.48 1.27 0.69
C SER A 54 20.11 2.68 1.14
N ALA A 55 18.83 2.97 1.35
CA ALA A 55 18.35 4.30 1.67
C ALA A 55 17.01 4.24 2.42
N TYR A 56 16.52 5.39 2.85
CA TYR A 56 15.25 5.55 3.53
C TYR A 56 14.51 6.80 3.06
N ARG A 57 13.21 6.85 3.33
CA ARG A 57 12.40 8.08 3.31
C ARG A 57 11.54 8.07 4.57
N VAL A 58 11.46 9.18 5.29
CA VAL A 58 10.66 9.30 6.52
C VAL A 58 9.54 10.32 6.31
N GLY A 59 8.43 10.15 7.02
CA GLY A 59 7.33 11.11 7.03
C GLY A 59 6.70 11.37 5.66
N VAL A 60 6.70 10.38 4.77
CA VAL A 60 6.15 10.53 3.42
C VAL A 60 4.62 10.58 3.49
N GLY A 61 4.01 11.62 2.93
CA GLY A 61 2.56 11.78 2.88
C GLY A 61 1.92 11.85 4.27
N PHE A 62 1.07 10.88 4.61
CA PHE A 62 0.34 10.80 5.89
C PHE A 62 1.16 10.17 7.04
N GLY A 63 2.49 10.31 7.03
CA GLY A 63 3.36 9.84 8.11
C GLY A 63 3.83 8.40 7.96
N PHE A 64 4.24 8.03 6.75
CA PHE A 64 4.79 6.71 6.45
C PHE A 64 6.30 6.73 6.33
N ASP A 65 6.96 5.65 6.75
CA ASP A 65 8.40 5.51 6.64
C ASP A 65 8.76 4.36 5.71
N CYS A 66 9.67 4.62 4.78
CA CYS A 66 10.01 3.71 3.70
C CYS A 66 11.47 3.28 3.79
N LEU A 67 11.70 2.00 3.59
CA LEU A 67 13.01 1.37 3.41
C LEU A 67 13.23 1.11 1.92
N LEU A 68 14.38 1.54 1.40
CA LEU A 68 14.74 1.41 -0.01
C LEU A 68 15.89 0.41 -0.15
N TYR A 69 15.79 -0.42 -1.18
CA TYR A 69 16.71 -1.52 -1.43
C TYR A 69 17.26 -1.41 -2.84
N ARG A 70 18.58 -1.64 -2.94
CA ARG A 70 19.29 -1.62 -4.21
C ARG A 70 19.16 -2.95 -4.94
N ARG A 71 19.09 -2.89 -6.27
CA ARG A 71 19.23 -4.04 -7.19
C ARG A 71 19.88 -3.52 -8.48
N GLU A 72 20.79 -4.31 -9.06
CA GLU A 72 21.31 -4.07 -10.43
C GLU A 72 21.80 -2.62 -10.67
N GLY A 73 22.51 -2.05 -9.70
CA GLY A 73 23.04 -0.67 -9.78
C GLY A 73 22.04 0.45 -9.44
N ASN A 74 20.73 0.17 -9.45
CA ASN A 74 19.71 1.13 -9.00
C ASN A 74 19.62 1.11 -7.46
N ARG A 75 19.95 2.24 -6.82
CA ARG A 75 19.89 2.42 -5.36
C ARG A 75 18.47 2.43 -4.78
N PHE A 76 17.45 2.63 -5.61
CA PHE A 76 16.05 2.79 -5.23
C PHE A 76 15.16 1.77 -5.95
N ALA A 77 15.74 0.60 -6.27
CA ALA A 77 15.11 -0.41 -7.09
C ALA A 77 13.83 -0.98 -6.47
N LEU A 78 13.83 -1.22 -5.16
CA LEU A 78 12.66 -1.67 -4.42
C LEU A 78 12.43 -0.73 -3.23
N GLU A 79 11.18 -0.51 -2.87
CA GLU A 79 10.78 0.32 -1.73
C GLU A 79 9.65 -0.37 -0.98
N LEU A 80 9.73 -0.38 0.35
CA LEU A 80 8.69 -0.86 1.25
C LEU A 80 8.37 0.22 2.27
N CYS A 81 7.12 0.68 2.31
CA CYS A 81 6.66 1.73 3.23
C CYS A 81 5.75 1.16 4.32
N PHE A 82 5.99 1.63 5.54
CA PHE A 82 5.33 1.17 6.74
C PHE A 82 4.64 2.32 7.45
N ASP A 83 3.46 2.04 8.00
CA ASP A 83 2.83 2.97 8.92
C ASP A 83 3.43 2.90 10.34
N ARG A 84 2.90 3.73 11.23
CA ARG A 84 3.34 3.80 12.64
C ARG A 84 3.08 2.53 13.44
N GLN A 85 2.18 1.66 12.96
CA GLN A 85 1.85 0.38 13.58
C GLN A 85 2.65 -0.78 12.98
N GLY A 86 3.56 -0.51 12.04
CA GLY A 86 4.36 -1.54 11.37
C GLY A 86 3.59 -2.33 10.31
N ARG A 87 2.47 -1.80 9.80
CA ARG A 87 1.80 -2.39 8.63
C ARG A 87 2.54 -2.01 7.37
N LEU A 88 2.79 -2.97 6.48
CA LEU A 88 3.28 -2.70 5.13
C LEU A 88 2.12 -2.16 4.29
N ILE A 89 2.24 -0.94 3.80
CA ILE A 89 1.12 -0.23 3.16
C ILE A 89 1.39 0.16 1.71
N GLU A 90 2.65 0.21 1.29
CA GLU A 90 3.04 0.50 -0.08
C GLU A 90 4.33 -0.25 -0.38
N ALA A 91 4.40 -0.84 -1.57
CA ALA A 91 5.61 -1.45 -2.09
C ALA A 91 5.77 -1.04 -3.55
N ILE A 92 7.00 -0.72 -3.94
CA ILE A 92 7.31 -0.21 -5.28
C ILE A 92 8.49 -0.98 -5.85
N ASP A 93 8.36 -1.45 -7.09
CA ASP A 93 9.45 -2.03 -7.90
C ASP A 93 9.73 -1.15 -9.12
N ARG A 94 10.96 -0.63 -9.18
CA ARG A 94 11.47 0.29 -10.20
C ARG A 94 12.53 -0.35 -11.10
N ARG A 95 12.63 -1.68 -11.13
CA ARG A 95 13.61 -2.38 -11.98
C ARG A 95 13.19 -2.46 -13.45
N GLY A 96 11.89 -2.30 -13.74
CA GLY A 96 11.37 -2.30 -15.10
C GLY A 96 11.85 -1.11 -15.94
N ARG A 97 11.78 -1.24 -17.26
CA ARG A 97 12.12 -0.16 -18.22
C ARG A 97 10.98 0.85 -18.44
N GLY A 98 9.80 0.61 -17.88
CA GLY A 98 8.62 1.46 -17.98
C GLY A 98 8.14 1.92 -16.61
N ASP A 99 6.83 2.03 -16.45
CA ASP A 99 6.23 2.47 -15.19
C ASP A 99 6.58 1.53 -14.02
N PRO A 100 6.79 2.09 -12.81
CA PRO A 100 7.04 1.30 -11.64
C PRO A 100 5.83 0.43 -11.30
N ARG A 101 6.08 -0.81 -10.88
CA ARG A 101 5.02 -1.65 -10.31
C ARG A 101 4.78 -1.18 -8.88
N ILE A 102 3.58 -0.70 -8.60
CA ILE A 102 3.18 -0.20 -7.29
C ILE A 102 2.05 -1.09 -6.77
N ALA A 103 2.16 -1.51 -5.52
CA ALA A 103 1.04 -2.02 -4.76
C ALA A 103 0.86 -1.12 -3.52
N SER A 104 -0.34 -0.58 -3.31
CA SER A 104 -0.63 0.45 -2.31
C SER A 104 -1.98 0.23 -1.63
N LEU A 105 -1.97 0.38 -0.31
CA LEU A 105 -3.13 0.49 0.57
C LEU A 105 -3.06 1.82 1.35
N ARG A 106 -2.47 2.87 0.79
CA ARG A 106 -2.30 4.16 1.48
C ARG A 106 -3.61 4.84 1.85
N GLU A 107 -4.64 4.61 1.05
CA GLU A 107 -5.99 5.13 1.24
C GLU A 107 -6.75 4.38 2.34
N GLU A 108 -6.39 3.11 2.58
CA GLU A 108 -6.90 2.31 3.70
C GLU A 108 -5.80 1.46 4.36
N PRO A 109 -4.89 2.08 5.14
CA PRO A 109 -3.76 1.38 5.76
C PRO A 109 -4.17 0.23 6.68
N SER A 110 -5.33 0.37 7.33
CA SER A 110 -5.91 -0.63 8.23
C SER A 110 -6.29 -1.94 7.52
N ALA A 111 -6.48 -1.92 6.20
CA ALA A 111 -6.74 -3.13 5.41
C ALA A 111 -5.49 -4.01 5.24
N SER A 112 -4.29 -3.47 5.50
CA SER A 112 -3.08 -4.27 5.41
C SER A 112 -3.00 -5.30 6.54
N THR A 113 -2.95 -6.57 6.13
CA THR A 113 -2.75 -7.72 7.02
C THR A 113 -1.27 -8.08 7.18
N ILE A 114 -0.38 -7.42 6.43
CA ILE A 114 1.07 -7.68 6.44
C ILE A 114 1.69 -6.78 7.51
N ARG A 115 2.18 -7.40 8.59
CA ARG A 115 2.79 -6.69 9.72
C ARG A 115 4.24 -7.10 9.92
N VAL A 116 5.04 -6.12 10.30
CA VAL A 116 6.42 -6.30 10.73
C VAL A 116 6.60 -5.67 12.10
N ASP A 117 7.63 -6.08 12.83
CA ASP A 117 8.01 -5.41 14.07
C ASP A 117 8.38 -3.94 13.77
N ARG A 118 7.60 -3.00 14.30
CA ARG A 118 7.86 -1.57 14.11
C ARG A 118 9.23 -1.17 14.67
N ALA A 119 9.64 -1.77 15.78
CA ALA A 119 10.95 -1.50 16.35
C ALA A 119 12.09 -1.95 15.42
N LEU A 120 11.89 -3.00 14.62
CA LEU A 120 12.84 -3.39 13.58
C LEU A 120 12.95 -2.32 12.51
N VAL A 121 11.83 -1.80 12.01
CA VAL A 121 11.83 -0.71 11.01
C VAL A 121 12.58 0.51 11.56
N ASP A 122 12.27 0.92 12.79
CA ASP A 122 12.92 2.07 13.43
C ASP A 122 14.44 1.86 13.61
N ARG A 123 14.87 0.65 13.99
CA ARG A 123 16.30 0.30 14.06
C ARG A 123 16.97 0.44 12.70
N LEU A 124 16.33 -0.02 11.63
CA LEU A 124 16.88 0.06 10.27
C LEU A 124 16.94 1.49 9.75
N LEU A 125 15.92 2.30 10.02
CA LEU A 125 15.92 3.73 9.71
C LEU A 125 17.08 4.45 10.41
N ARG A 126 17.24 4.26 11.73
CA ARG A 126 18.35 4.84 12.49
C ARG A 126 19.72 4.38 11.98
N ARG A 127 19.86 3.10 11.61
CA ARG A 127 21.10 2.57 11.01
C ARG A 127 21.50 3.31 9.73
N LEU A 128 20.53 3.82 8.98
CA LEU A 128 20.75 4.60 7.77
C LEU A 128 20.89 6.11 8.05
N GLY A 129 20.81 6.56 9.30
CA GLY A 129 20.92 7.97 9.69
C GLY A 129 19.61 8.74 9.65
N ALA A 130 18.46 8.07 9.71
CA ALA A 130 17.18 8.75 9.90
C ALA A 130 17.11 9.43 11.28
N PRO A 131 16.51 10.62 11.38
CA PRO A 131 16.25 11.26 12.67
C PRO A 131 15.38 10.36 13.55
N ALA A 132 15.52 10.51 14.87
CA ALA A 132 14.59 9.86 15.80
C ALA A 132 13.16 10.36 15.54
N PRO A 133 12.15 9.47 15.62
CA PRO A 133 10.75 9.85 15.45
C PRO A 133 10.26 10.79 16.55
#